data_AF-A0A8T7JZ09-F1
#
_entry.id   AF-A0A8T7JZ09-F1
#
_cell.length_a   1.000
_cell.length_b   1.000
_cell.length_c   1.000
_cell.angle_alpha   90.00
_cell.angle_beta   90.00
_cell.angle_gamma   90.00
#
_symmetry.space_group_name_H-M   'P 1'
#
loop_
_entity.id
_entity.type
_entity.pdbx_description
1 polymer ?
#
loop_
_entity_poly.entity_id
_entity_poly.type
_entity_poly.pdbx_seq_one_letter_code
_entity_poly.pdbx_strand_id
1 'polypeptide(L)'
;MELGSVFLILAVFIIVGMYLYAPFMTKPRKLSTSEMHEVSALKAERDRVINSLQELDFDFKLGKIPEEDYPEQRAELLKKGSEILRQLDELQPVYAAARTAESRIEKAAAAKRADSASDGAAFNDEEIEAMLAARRKQHKGKSAGFCPSCGKPVLAADNFCPSCGKSLK
;
A
#
# COMPACT_ATOMS: atom_id res chain seq x y z
N MET A 1 -22.56 -35.05 -40.32
CA MET A 1 -21.25 -34.97 -39.63
C MET A 1 -21.03 -33.61 -38.97
N GLU A 2 -21.75 -32.56 -39.36
CA GLU A 2 -21.66 -31.21 -38.77
C GLU A 2 -22.12 -31.08 -37.31
N LEU A 3 -23.13 -31.85 -36.87
CA LEU A 3 -23.62 -31.71 -35.49
C LEU A 3 -22.55 -32.10 -34.46
N GLY A 4 -21.80 -33.18 -34.72
CA GLY A 4 -20.76 -33.66 -33.81
C GLY A 4 -19.61 -32.66 -33.65
N SER A 5 -19.18 -32.01 -34.73
CA SER A 5 -18.12 -30.99 -34.68
C SER A 5 -18.59 -29.73 -33.96
N VAL A 6 -19.84 -29.29 -34.16
CA VAL A 6 -20.42 -28.14 -33.46
C VAL A 6 -20.47 -28.38 -31.95
N PHE A 7 -20.92 -29.56 -31.50
CA PHE A 7 -20.92 -29.89 -30.07
C PHE A 7 -19.52 -29.97 -29.47
N LEU A 8 -18.54 -30.48 -30.22
CA LEU A 8 -17.15 -30.57 -29.76
C LEU A 8 -16.54 -29.17 -29.59
N ILE A 9 -16.74 -28.28 -30.57
CA ILE A 9 -16.27 -26.89 -30.50
C ILE A 9 -16.92 -26.16 -29.32
N LEU A 10 -18.22 -26.33 -29.12
CA LEU A 10 -18.95 -25.68 -28.03
C LEU A 10 -18.48 -26.19 -26.65
N ALA A 11 -18.23 -27.49 -26.51
CA ALA A 11 -17.69 -28.07 -25.28
C ALA A 11 -16.29 -27.51 -24.96
N VAL A 12 -15.39 -27.45 -25.94
CA VAL A 12 -14.05 -26.85 -25.78
C VAL A 12 -14.16 -25.38 -25.42
N PHE A 13 -15.06 -24.63 -26.08
CA PHE A 13 -15.25 -23.21 -25.83
C PHE A 13 -15.73 -22.94 -24.40
N ILE A 14 -16.66 -23.76 -23.87
CA ILE A 14 -17.12 -23.65 -22.47
C ILE A 14 -15.98 -23.96 -21.50
N ILE A 15 -15.18 -25.01 -21.75
CA ILE A 15 -14.06 -25.38 -20.87
C ILE A 15 -13.01 -24.26 -20.83
N VAL A 16 -12.62 -23.72 -22.00
CA VAL A 16 -11.69 -22.60 -22.10
C VAL A 16 -12.27 -21.36 -21.43
N GLY A 17 -13.55 -21.05 -21.68
CA GLY A 17 -14.25 -19.94 -21.06
C GLY A 17 -14.28 -20.03 -19.53
N MET A 18 -14.57 -21.21 -18.98
CA MET A 18 -14.58 -21.45 -17.53
C MET A 18 -13.18 -21.27 -16.93
N TYR A 19 -12.14 -21.77 -17.59
CA TYR A 19 -10.76 -21.64 -17.13
C TYR A 19 -10.30 -20.17 -17.12
N LEU A 20 -10.64 -19.41 -18.15
CA LEU A 20 -10.33 -17.98 -18.23
C LEU A 20 -11.14 -17.14 -17.23
N TYR A 21 -12.31 -17.61 -16.80
CA TYR A 21 -13.17 -16.90 -15.85
C TYR A 21 -12.83 -17.22 -14.38
N ALA A 22 -12.21 -18.36 -14.10
CA ALA A 22 -11.75 -18.76 -12.77
C ALA A 22 -10.97 -17.67 -11.98
N PRO A 23 -9.97 -16.96 -12.56
CA PRO A 23 -9.24 -15.91 -11.84
C PRO A 23 -10.09 -14.70 -11.46
N PHE A 24 -11.26 -14.50 -12.07
CA PHE A 24 -12.17 -13.40 -11.74
C PHE A 24 -13.08 -13.73 -10.54
N MET A 25 -13.26 -15.03 -10.25
CA MET A 25 -14.10 -15.54 -9.16
C MET A 25 -13.33 -15.72 -7.84
N THR A 26 -12.01 -15.73 -7.89
CA THR A 26 -11.17 -15.78 -6.68
C THR A 26 -11.26 -14.44 -5.94
N LYS A 27 -11.84 -14.45 -4.73
CA LYS A 27 -11.89 -13.26 -3.87
C LYS A 27 -10.45 -12.78 -3.61
N PRO A 28 -10.17 -11.48 -3.79
CA PRO A 28 -8.83 -10.95 -3.55
C PRO A 28 -8.48 -11.14 -2.08
N ARG A 29 -7.49 -11.99 -1.79
CA ARG A 29 -6.86 -12.07 -0.48
C ARG A 29 -6.13 -10.74 -0.24
N LYS A 30 -6.30 -10.15 0.94
CA LYS A 30 -5.49 -8.99 1.34
C LYS A 30 -4.03 -9.46 1.45
N LEU A 31 -3.15 -8.92 0.61
CA LEU A 31 -1.72 -9.09 0.77
C LEU A 31 -1.29 -8.51 2.12
N SER A 32 -0.46 -9.25 2.82
CA SER A 32 0.26 -8.74 3.97
C SER A 32 1.32 -7.73 3.51
N THR A 33 1.64 -6.76 4.36
CA THR A 33 2.77 -5.82 4.13
C THR A 33 4.08 -6.58 3.86
N SER A 34 4.26 -7.77 4.46
CA SER A 34 5.42 -8.64 4.26
C SER A 34 5.58 -9.07 2.81
N GLU A 35 4.51 -9.57 2.17
CA GLU A 35 4.54 -10.05 0.78
C GLU A 35 4.85 -8.89 -0.21
N MET A 36 4.40 -7.66 0.08
CA MET A 36 4.76 -6.49 -0.73
C MET A 36 6.24 -6.11 -0.62
N HIS A 37 6.82 -6.24 0.57
CA HIS A 37 8.26 -6.04 0.76
C HIS A 37 9.07 -7.12 0.05
N GLU A 38 8.63 -8.38 0.09
CA GLU A 38 9.27 -9.50 -0.60
C GLU A 38 9.28 -9.30 -2.12
N VAL A 39 8.15 -8.92 -2.73
CA VAL A 39 8.08 -8.58 -4.17
C VAL A 39 9.02 -7.43 -4.52
N SER A 40 9.14 -6.43 -3.63
CA SER A 40 10.03 -5.29 -3.84
C SER A 40 11.51 -5.70 -3.75
N ALA A 41 11.85 -6.58 -2.82
CA ALA A 41 13.19 -7.14 -2.67
C ALA A 41 13.58 -7.96 -3.91
N LEU A 42 12.71 -8.85 -4.38
CA LEU A 42 12.94 -9.66 -5.59
C LEU A 42 13.14 -8.80 -6.84
N LYS A 43 12.39 -7.70 -6.98
CA LYS A 43 12.59 -6.74 -8.09
C LYS A 43 13.98 -6.11 -8.05
N ALA A 44 14.44 -5.70 -6.86
CA ALA A 44 15.77 -5.13 -6.69
C ALA A 44 16.87 -6.15 -7.00
N GLU A 45 16.68 -7.42 -6.61
CA GLU A 45 17.61 -8.50 -6.95
C GLU A 45 17.67 -8.77 -8.46
N ARG A 46 16.52 -8.77 -9.14
CA ARG A 46 16.48 -8.88 -10.60
C ARG A 46 17.25 -7.75 -11.28
N ASP A 47 17.07 -6.51 -10.84
CA ASP A 47 17.78 -5.37 -11.40
C ASP A 47 19.30 -5.45 -11.14
N ARG A 48 19.72 -5.98 -9.98
CA ARG A 48 21.14 -6.28 -9.70
C ARG A 48 21.71 -7.31 -10.68
N VAL A 49 21.01 -8.43 -10.89
CA VAL A 49 21.48 -9.49 -11.82
C VAL A 49 21.56 -8.97 -13.26
N ILE A 50 20.60 -8.14 -13.68
CA ILE A 50 20.64 -7.51 -15.01
C ILE A 50 21.87 -6.61 -15.15
N ASN A 51 22.15 -5.78 -14.15
CA ASN A 51 23.32 -4.92 -14.17
C ASN A 51 24.62 -5.75 -14.20
N SER A 52 24.71 -6.82 -13.42
CA SER A 52 25.87 -7.72 -13.45
C SER A 52 26.06 -8.42 -14.80
N LEU A 53 24.97 -8.83 -15.46
CA LEU A 53 25.04 -9.39 -16.81
C LEU A 53 25.54 -8.36 -17.83
N GLN A 54 25.03 -7.12 -17.73
CA GLN A 54 25.49 -6.03 -18.60
C GLN A 54 26.97 -5.74 -18.40
N GLU A 55 27.42 -5.64 -17.15
CA GLU A 55 28.83 -5.41 -16.82
C GLU A 55 29.73 -6.53 -17.35
N LEU A 56 29.33 -7.80 -17.16
CA LEU A 56 30.04 -8.96 -17.71
C LEU A 56 30.15 -8.89 -19.24
N ASP A 57 29.05 -8.58 -19.93
CA ASP A 57 29.01 -8.44 -21.38
C ASP A 57 29.89 -7.27 -21.86
N PHE A 58 29.97 -6.18 -21.10
CA PHE A 58 30.86 -5.05 -21.40
C PHE A 58 32.33 -5.43 -21.22
N ASP A 59 32.67 -6.08 -20.12
CA ASP A 59 34.06 -6.47 -19.84
C ASP A 59 34.58 -7.52 -20.84
N PHE A 60 33.73 -8.44 -21.29
CA PHE A 60 34.06 -9.35 -22.39
C PHE A 60 34.29 -8.60 -23.71
N LYS A 61 33.40 -7.67 -24.08
CA LYS A 61 33.56 -6.85 -25.29
C LYS A 61 34.81 -5.97 -25.26
N LEU A 62 35.24 -5.54 -24.07
CA LEU A 62 36.45 -4.78 -23.85
C LEU A 62 37.71 -5.66 -23.82
N GLY A 63 37.57 -6.99 -23.91
CA GLY A 63 38.67 -7.95 -23.87
C GLY A 63 39.31 -8.10 -22.48
N LYS A 64 38.62 -7.69 -21.40
CA LYS A 64 39.10 -7.87 -20.03
C LYS A 64 38.91 -9.29 -19.51
N ILE A 65 37.97 -10.03 -20.10
CA ILE A 65 37.59 -11.38 -19.70
C ILE A 65 37.94 -12.35 -20.83
N PRO A 66 38.66 -13.44 -20.55
CA PRO A 66 38.94 -14.50 -21.52
C PRO A 66 37.66 -15.18 -22.05
N GLU A 67 37.71 -15.69 -23.29
CA GLU A 67 36.56 -16.37 -23.91
C GLU A 67 36.23 -17.71 -23.23
N GLU A 68 37.17 -18.33 -22.51
CA GLU A 68 36.92 -19.53 -21.70
C GLU A 68 36.04 -19.27 -20.47
N ASP A 69 36.19 -18.12 -19.80
CA ASP A 69 35.54 -17.83 -18.51
C ASP A 69 34.16 -17.17 -18.67
N TYR A 70 33.98 -16.43 -19.76
CA TYR A 70 32.73 -15.72 -20.06
C TYR A 70 31.46 -16.62 -20.09
N PRO A 71 31.43 -17.75 -20.82
CA PRO A 71 30.21 -18.54 -20.96
C PRO A 71 29.74 -19.15 -19.65
N GLU A 72 30.65 -19.57 -18.77
CA GLU A 72 30.32 -20.13 -17.46
C GLU A 72 29.70 -19.07 -16.55
N GLN A 73 30.35 -17.91 -16.41
CA GLN A 73 29.86 -16.81 -15.57
C GLN A 73 28.50 -16.29 -16.05
N ARG A 74 28.32 -16.20 -17.37
CA ARG A 74 27.06 -15.77 -17.98
C ARG A 74 25.94 -16.77 -17.72
N ALA A 75 26.22 -18.07 -17.83
CA ALA A 75 25.24 -19.12 -17.56
C ALA A 75 24.78 -19.10 -16.09
N GLU A 76 25.70 -18.86 -15.15
CA GLU A 76 25.36 -18.74 -13.73
C GLU A 76 24.43 -17.55 -13.46
N LEU A 77 24.76 -16.37 -13.99
CA LEU A 77 23.93 -15.17 -13.82
C LEU A 77 22.56 -15.32 -14.48
N LEU A 78 22.49 -15.95 -15.66
CA LEU A 78 21.22 -16.25 -16.32
C LEU A 78 20.34 -17.20 -15.50
N LYS A 79 20.95 -18.23 -14.89
CA LYS A 79 20.25 -19.16 -14.01
C LYS A 79 19.72 -18.46 -12.76
N LYS A 80 20.50 -17.55 -12.16
CA LYS A 80 20.02 -16.71 -11.03
C LYS A 80 18.85 -15.82 -11.46
N GLY A 81 18.98 -15.18 -12.63
CA GLY A 81 17.93 -14.32 -13.17
C GLY A 81 16.62 -15.07 -13.44
N SER A 82 16.67 -16.28 -14.01
CA SER A 82 15.47 -17.08 -14.27
C SER A 82 14.77 -17.54 -13.01
N GLU A 83 15.53 -17.88 -11.96
CA GLU A 83 14.95 -18.26 -10.65
C GLU A 83 14.23 -17.07 -9.99
N ILE A 84 14.84 -15.88 -10.01
CA ILE A 84 14.19 -14.67 -9.46
C ILE A 84 12.92 -14.32 -10.25
N LEU A 85 12.95 -14.45 -11.58
CA LEU A 85 11.77 -14.22 -12.42
C LEU A 85 10.65 -15.23 -12.13
N ARG A 86 10.99 -16.51 -11.90
CA ARG A 86 10.02 -17.54 -11.50
C ARG A 86 9.32 -17.19 -10.18
N GLN A 87 10.08 -16.70 -9.20
CA GLN A 87 9.54 -16.27 -7.90
C GLN A 87 8.64 -15.04 -8.02
N LEU A 88 9.01 -14.08 -8.89
CA LEU A 88 8.18 -12.93 -9.19
C LEU A 88 6.86 -13.31 -9.86
N ASP A 89 6.88 -14.24 -10.82
CA ASP A 89 5.68 -14.70 -11.53
C ASP A 89 4.68 -15.38 -10.58
N GLU A 90 5.15 -16.11 -9.57
CA GLU A 90 4.31 -16.73 -8.54
C GLU A 90 3.57 -15.68 -7.69
N LEU A 91 4.22 -14.55 -7.40
CA LEU A 91 3.67 -13.47 -6.57
C LEU A 91 2.91 -12.40 -7.38
N GLN A 92 3.14 -12.34 -8.69
CA GLN A 92 2.57 -11.35 -9.61
C GLN A 92 1.04 -11.26 -9.62
N PRO A 93 0.25 -12.36 -9.69
CA PRO A 93 -1.21 -12.26 -9.75
C PRO A 93 -1.79 -11.67 -8.46
N VAL A 94 -1.19 -11.99 -7.32
CA VAL A 94 -1.62 -11.47 -6.02
C VAL A 94 -1.26 -9.98 -5.89
N TYR A 95 -0.04 -9.61 -6.29
CA TYR A 95 0.42 -8.22 -6.30
C TYR A 95 -0.41 -7.32 -7.22
N ALA A 96 -0.74 -7.78 -8.43
CA ALA A 96 -1.57 -7.04 -9.38
C ALA A 96 -2.97 -6.76 -8.80
N ALA A 97 -3.61 -7.76 -8.20
CA ALA A 97 -4.91 -7.60 -7.54
C ALA A 97 -4.84 -6.60 -6.37
N ALA A 98 -3.84 -6.70 -5.50
CA ALA A 98 -3.68 -5.78 -4.37
C ALA A 98 -3.44 -4.33 -4.80
N ARG A 99 -2.61 -4.11 -5.84
CA ARG A 99 -2.33 -2.77 -6.37
C ARG A 99 -3.60 -2.08 -6.91
N THR A 100 -4.49 -2.83 -7.55
CA THR A 100 -5.79 -2.28 -7.98
C THR A 100 -6.68 -1.91 -6.80
N ALA A 101 -6.67 -2.70 -5.73
CA ALA A 101 -7.42 -2.41 -4.51
C ALA A 101 -6.86 -1.18 -3.78
N GLU A 102 -5.54 -1.07 -3.65
CA GLU A 102 -4.86 0.09 -3.06
C GLU A 102 -5.18 1.39 -3.82
N SER A 103 -5.07 1.37 -5.15
CA SER A 103 -5.42 2.53 -5.99
C SER A 103 -6.89 2.95 -5.81
N ARG A 104 -7.81 2.00 -5.62
CA ARG A 104 -9.22 2.31 -5.33
C ARG A 104 -9.40 2.96 -3.96
N ILE A 105 -8.67 2.48 -2.95
CA ILE A 105 -8.70 3.05 -1.59
C ILE A 105 -8.12 4.46 -1.60
N GLU A 106 -6.99 4.67 -2.27
CA GLU A 106 -6.36 5.99 -2.41
C GLU A 106 -7.30 6.99 -3.10
N LYS A 107 -7.93 6.58 -4.21
CA LYS A 107 -8.94 7.42 -4.89
C LYS A 107 -10.14 7.74 -4.00
N ALA A 108 -10.65 6.76 -3.25
CA ALA A 108 -11.75 6.99 -2.31
C ALA A 108 -11.35 7.92 -1.16
N ALA A 109 -10.12 7.81 -0.66
CA ALA A 109 -9.59 8.70 0.37
C ALA A 109 -9.35 10.11 -0.18
N ALA A 110 -8.86 10.25 -1.41
CA ALA A 110 -8.71 11.53 -2.08
C ALA A 110 -10.08 12.21 -2.30
N ALA A 111 -11.09 11.45 -2.74
CA ALA A 111 -12.46 11.95 -2.87
C ALA A 111 -13.02 12.44 -1.52
N LYS A 112 -12.89 11.65 -0.45
CA LYS A 112 -13.32 12.09 0.89
C LYS A 112 -12.59 13.34 1.38
N ARG A 113 -11.28 13.47 1.08
CA ARG A 113 -10.53 14.68 1.43
C ARG A 113 -11.03 15.89 0.64
N ALA A 114 -11.35 15.72 -0.64
CA ALA A 114 -11.95 16.78 -1.46
C ALA A 114 -13.34 17.18 -0.93
N ASP A 115 -14.19 16.21 -0.57
CA ASP A 115 -15.51 16.46 0.03
C ASP A 115 -15.38 17.23 1.36
N SER A 116 -14.44 16.83 2.22
CA SER A 116 -14.16 17.54 3.48
C SER A 116 -13.58 18.94 3.28
N ALA A 117 -12.86 19.17 2.17
CA ALA A 117 -12.32 20.48 1.82
C ALA A 117 -13.43 21.41 1.31
N SER A 118 -14.44 20.88 0.61
CA SER A 118 -15.64 21.67 0.25
C SER A 118 -16.52 21.98 1.45
N ASP A 119 -16.65 21.07 2.43
CA ASP A 119 -17.41 21.34 3.66
C ASP A 119 -16.70 22.33 4.59
N GLY A 120 -15.35 22.32 4.62
CA GLY A 120 -14.55 23.29 5.39
C GLY A 120 -14.62 24.72 4.84
N ALA A 121 -14.94 24.90 3.56
CA ALA A 121 -15.11 26.22 2.95
C ALA A 121 -16.47 26.89 3.29
N ALA A 122 -17.38 26.17 3.95
CA ALA A 122 -18.70 26.70 4.33
C ALA A 122 -18.71 27.44 5.67
N PHE A 123 -17.67 27.31 6.49
CA PHE A 123 -17.55 28.00 7.79
C PHE A 123 -16.46 29.07 7.70
N ASN A 124 -16.84 30.33 7.91
CA ASN A 124 -15.88 31.43 7.94
C ASN A 124 -15.09 31.36 9.25
N ASP A 125 -13.77 31.63 9.22
CA ASP A 125 -12.92 31.64 10.42
C ASP A 125 -13.50 32.52 11.54
N GLU A 126 -14.14 33.64 11.16
CA GLU A 126 -14.81 34.58 12.08
C GLU A 126 -16.04 33.97 12.77
N GLU A 127 -16.79 33.10 12.08
CA GLU A 127 -17.94 32.38 12.65
C GLU A 127 -17.49 31.31 13.63
N ILE A 128 -16.41 30.59 13.29
CA ILE A 128 -15.79 29.58 14.16
C ILE A 128 -15.23 30.25 15.43
N GLU A 129 -14.52 31.37 15.29
CA GLU A 129 -14.02 32.14 16.43
C GLU A 129 -15.15 32.67 17.31
N ALA A 130 -16.25 33.13 16.73
CA ALA A 130 -17.43 33.56 17.47
C ALA A 130 -18.06 32.40 18.26
N MET A 131 -18.20 31.22 17.66
CA MET A 131 -18.69 30.01 18.33
C MET A 131 -17.78 29.55 19.47
N LEU A 132 -16.46 29.55 19.25
CA LEU A 132 -15.46 29.22 20.28
C LEU A 132 -15.48 30.23 21.42
N ALA A 133 -15.61 31.53 21.13
CA ALA A 133 -15.73 32.58 22.13
C ALA A 133 -17.01 32.45 22.96
N ALA A 134 -18.16 32.15 22.31
CA ALA A 134 -19.43 31.89 22.99
C ALA A 134 -19.33 30.69 23.94
N ARG A 135 -18.74 29.58 23.47
CA ARG A 135 -18.50 28.39 24.30
C ARG A 135 -17.54 28.68 25.46
N ARG A 136 -16.43 29.40 25.22
CA ARG A 136 -15.48 29.80 26.28
C ARG A 136 -16.13 30.71 27.33
N LYS A 137 -17.04 31.60 26.93
CA LYS A 137 -17.82 32.42 27.89
C LYS A 137 -18.75 31.55 28.74
N GLN A 138 -19.38 30.54 28.13
CA GLN A 138 -20.24 29.58 28.83
C GLN A 138 -19.46 28.71 29.84
N HIS A 139 -18.19 28.41 29.55
CA HIS A 139 -17.30 27.60 30.39
C HIS A 139 -16.40 28.43 31.35
N LYS A 140 -16.58 29.75 31.47
CA LYS A 140 -15.91 30.56 32.51
C LYS A 140 -16.54 30.30 33.89
N GLY A 141 -16.31 29.10 34.42
CA GLY A 141 -16.72 28.69 35.75
C GLY A 141 -15.85 29.27 36.86
N LYS A 142 -16.34 29.21 38.10
CA LYS A 142 -15.62 29.61 39.31
C LYS A 142 -14.35 28.75 39.47
N SER A 143 -13.24 29.36 39.88
CA SER A 143 -12.02 28.63 40.23
C SER A 143 -12.27 27.73 41.45
N ALA A 144 -11.87 26.46 41.37
CA ALA A 144 -12.01 25.49 42.47
C ALA A 144 -10.70 25.21 43.21
N GLY A 145 -9.69 26.07 43.01
CA GLY A 145 -8.38 25.95 43.67
C GLY A 145 -7.31 25.38 42.74
N PHE A 146 -6.39 24.59 43.30
CA PHE A 146 -5.20 24.07 42.62
C PHE A 146 -5.19 22.55 42.57
N CYS A 147 -4.68 21.99 41.47
CA CYS A 147 -4.52 20.56 41.30
C CYS A 147 -3.52 19.99 42.32
N PRO A 148 -3.85 18.92 43.06
CA PRO A 148 -2.97 18.33 44.08
C PRO A 148 -1.71 17.67 43.50
N SER A 149 -1.69 17.34 42.21
CA SER A 149 -0.57 16.63 41.58
C SER A 149 0.42 17.54 40.84
N CYS A 150 0.00 18.70 40.37
CA CYS A 150 0.87 19.59 39.59
C CYS A 150 0.80 21.06 40.03
N GLY A 151 0.00 21.38 41.04
CA GLY A 151 -0.08 22.72 41.64
C GLY A 151 -0.66 23.82 40.75
N LYS A 152 -1.19 23.50 39.56
CA LYS A 152 -1.78 24.47 38.62
C LYS A 152 -3.26 24.73 38.94
N PRO A 153 -3.79 25.94 38.68
CA PRO A 153 -5.17 26.27 38.98
C PRO A 153 -6.15 25.45 38.14
N VAL A 154 -7.26 25.03 38.74
CA VAL A 154 -8.30 24.21 38.12
C VAL A 154 -9.68 24.83 38.37
N LEU A 155 -10.61 24.62 37.43
CA LEU A 155 -11.97 25.13 37.51
C LEU A 155 -12.89 24.14 38.21
N ALA A 156 -13.97 24.62 38.83
CA ALA A 156 -14.95 23.77 39.52
C ALA A 156 -15.66 22.78 38.60
N ALA A 157 -15.66 23.03 37.29
CA ALA A 157 -16.27 22.19 36.28
C ALA A 157 -15.30 21.12 35.72
N ASP A 158 -14.02 21.15 36.09
CA ASP A 158 -13.01 20.27 35.53
C ASP A 158 -13.02 18.90 36.22
N ASN A 159 -13.32 17.82 35.49
CA ASN A 159 -13.16 16.45 36.00
C ASN A 159 -11.69 15.98 35.94
N PHE A 160 -10.89 16.59 35.06
CA PHE A 160 -9.48 16.30 34.85
C PHE A 160 -8.68 17.61 34.83
N CYS A 161 -7.47 17.60 35.36
CA CYS A 161 -6.61 18.77 35.31
C CYS A 161 -6.20 19.05 33.85
N PRO A 162 -6.49 20.25 33.29
CA PRO A 162 -6.17 20.58 31.91
C PRO A 162 -4.66 20.69 31.63
N SER A 163 -3.83 20.72 32.68
CA SER A 163 -2.36 20.84 32.55
C SER A 163 -1.58 19.55 32.73
N CYS A 164 -2.08 18.59 33.51
CA CYS A 164 -1.38 17.33 33.77
C CYS A 164 -2.24 16.08 33.50
N GLY A 165 -3.50 16.25 33.10
CA GLY A 165 -4.42 15.18 32.74
C GLY A 165 -4.93 14.33 33.91
N LYS A 166 -4.48 14.56 35.14
CA LYS A 166 -4.90 13.77 36.31
C LYS A 166 -6.34 14.07 36.70
N SER A 167 -7.10 13.03 37.07
CA SER A 167 -8.48 13.19 37.56
C SER A 167 -8.51 13.99 38.87
N LEU A 168 -9.50 14.87 38.98
CA LEU A 168 -9.73 15.72 40.16
C LEU A 168 -10.92 15.24 41.02
N LYS A 169 -11.61 14.19 40.57
CA LYS A 169 -12.55 13.38 41.35
C LYS A 169 -11.86 12.16 41.91
#